data_AF-A0A962ZC85-F1
#
_entry.id   AF-A0A962ZC85-F1
#
_cell.length_a   1.000
_cell.length_b   1.000
_cell.length_c   1.000
_cell.angle_alpha   90.00
_cell.angle_beta   90.00
_cell.angle_gamma   90.00
#
_symmetry.space_group_name_H-M   'P 1'
#
loop_
_entity.id
_entity.type
_entity.pdbx_description
1 polymer ?
#
loop_
_entity_poly.entity_id
_entity_poly.type
_entity_poly.pdbx_seq_one_letter_code
_entity_poly.pdbx_strand_id
1 'polypeptide(L)' 'MFEGGEVALVSSRHVSCTGAEGTLGHPIEYIALGAAGDAVCNYCDRRFLHLSNPVAKAVREKGEPVEHPGRVA' A
#
# COMPACT_ATOMS: atom_id res chain seq x y z
N MET A 1 10.62 0.90 -18.16
CA MET A 1 10.01 1.75 -17.11
C MET A 1 9.35 0.76 -16.16
N PHE A 2 9.87 0.60 -14.95
CA PHE A 2 9.33 -0.37 -14.00
C PHE A 2 8.19 0.31 -13.23
N GLU A 3 6.99 0.30 -13.83
CA GLU A 3 5.74 0.78 -13.24
C GLU A 3 5.13 -0.30 -12.33
N GLY A 4 5.88 -0.66 -11.28
CA GLY A 4 5.42 -1.57 -10.23
C GLY A 4 5.41 -0.86 -8.89
N GLY A 5 4.29 -0.23 -8.54
CA GLY A 5 4.09 0.32 -7.20
C GLY A 5 4.15 -0.80 -6.15
N GLU A 6 4.83 -0.55 -5.05
CA GLU A 6 4.95 -1.52 -3.96
C GLU A 6 3.62 -1.64 -3.19
N VAL A 7 3.12 -2.87 -3.04
CA VAL A 7 1.86 -3.16 -2.33
C VAL A 7 2.06 -4.11 -1.17
N ALA A 8 1.56 -3.70 0.00
CA ALA A 8 1.55 -4.48 1.22
C ALA A 8 0.13 -4.91 1.59
N LEU A 9 -0.07 -6.21 1.76
CA LEU A 9 -1.33 -6.77 2.25
C LEU A 9 -1.34 -6.75 3.78
N VAL A 10 -2.38 -6.19 4.37
CA VAL A 10 -2.50 -6.01 5.83
C VAL A 10 -3.82 -6.56 6.35
N SER A 11 -3.81 -7.11 7.57
CA SER A 11 -5.02 -7.61 8.25
C SER A 11 -5.66 -6.58 9.20
N SER A 12 -4.98 -5.46 9.43
CA SER A 12 -5.41 -4.39 10.32
C SER A 12 -5.85 -3.16 9.53
N ARG A 13 -6.86 -2.45 10.01
CA ARG A 13 -7.29 -1.16 9.42
C ARG A 13 -6.39 0.02 9.80
N HIS A 14 -5.49 -0.16 10.75
CA HIS A 14 -4.49 0.83 11.13
C HIS A 14 -3.12 0.25 10.83
N VAL A 15 -2.31 1.01 10.12
CA VAL A 15 -1.00 0.61 9.65
C VAL A 15 0.03 1.64 10.08
N SER A 16 1.18 1.20 10.57
CA SER A 16 2.34 2.05 10.79
C SER A 16 3.35 1.78 9.68
N CYS A 17 3.60 2.76 8.81
CA CYS A 17 4.60 2.67 7.76
C CYS A 17 5.92 3.31 8.24
N THR A 18 6.99 2.51 8.30
CA THR A 18 8.34 2.94 8.67
C THR A 18 9.23 3.25 7.47
N GLY A 19 8.69 3.13 6.24
CA GLY A 19 9.47 3.21 5.00
C GLY A 19 10.38 1.99 4.78
N ALA A 20 11.24 2.09 3.76
CA ALA A 20 12.32 1.13 3.51
C ALA A 20 13.48 1.36 4.49
N GLU A 21 14.12 0.29 4.95
CA GLU A 21 15.25 0.38 5.88
C GLU A 21 16.43 1.16 5.25
N GLY A 22 16.96 2.16 5.98
CA GLY A 22 18.12 2.96 5.57
C GLY A 22 17.85 4.46 5.47
N THR A 23 18.75 5.19 4.79
CA THR A 23 18.70 6.66 4.64
C THR A 23 17.55 7.17 3.76
N LEU A 24 16.86 6.28 3.05
CA LEU A 24 15.68 6.56 2.22
C LEU A 24 14.36 6.31 2.96
N GLY A 25 14.41 5.93 4.24
CA GLY A 25 13.23 5.79 5.09
C GLY A 25 12.60 7.14 5.46
N HIS A 26 11.33 7.11 5.86
CA HIS A 26 10.60 8.28 6.34
C HIS A 26 10.20 8.11 7.81
N PRO A 27 9.83 9.19 8.52
CA PRO A 27 9.26 9.09 9.86
C PRO A 27 8.05 8.15 9.88
N ILE A 28 7.79 7.52 11.04
CA ILE A 28 6.67 6.59 11.19
C ILE A 28 5.36 7.33 10.84
N GLU A 29 4.68 6.87 9.79
CA GLU A 29 3.36 7.35 9.40
C GLU A 29 2.29 6.37 9.88
N TYR A 30 1.32 6.87 10.64
CA TYR A 30 0.15 6.10 11.04
C TYR A 30 -0.98 6.35 10.07
N ILE A 31 -1.34 5.32 9.32
CA ILE A 31 -2.29 5.38 8.22
C ILE A 31 -3.53 4.56 8.61
N ALA A 32 -4.70 5.20 8.54
CA ALA A 32 -5.97 4.51 8.67
C ALA A 32 -6.48 4.13 7.27
N LEU A 33 -6.76 2.85 7.06
CA LEU A 33 -7.37 2.36 5.84
C LEU A 33 -8.80 2.86 5.72
N GLY A 34 -9.15 3.36 4.54
CA GLY A 34 -10.50 3.86 4.25
C GLY A 34 -11.58 2.78 4.32
N ALA A 35 -12.82 3.15 3.99
CA ALA A 35 -13.95 2.22 3.97
C ALA A 35 -13.70 1.02 3.03
N ALA A 36 -13.10 1.29 1.86
CA ALA A 36 -12.70 0.27 0.87
C ALA A 36 -11.48 -0.57 1.30
N GLY A 37 -10.83 -0.24 2.42
CA GLY A 37 -9.70 -0.99 2.94
C GLY A 37 -8.41 -0.75 2.16
N ASP A 38 -8.25 0.38 1.50
CA ASP A 38 -7.04 0.82 0.84
C ASP A 38 -6.53 2.15 1.41
N ALA A 39 -5.20 2.33 1.38
CA ALA A 39 -4.54 3.61 1.64
C ALA A 39 -3.14 3.62 1.01
N VAL A 40 -2.56 4.81 0.89
CA VAL A 40 -1.23 5.04 0.32
C VAL A 40 -0.38 5.80 1.34
N CYS A 41 0.88 5.40 1.50
CA CYS A 41 1.84 6.18 2.27
C CYS A 41 2.27 7.42 1.50
N ASN A 42 2.30 8.58 2.15
CA ASN A 42 2.65 9.85 1.50
C ASN A 42 4.15 9.98 1.18
N TYR A 43 4.99 9.11 1.73
CA TYR A 43 6.45 9.21 1.59
C TYR A 43 7.06 8.17 0.67
N CYS A 44 6.70 6.89 0.82
CA CYS A 44 7.24 5.80 0.00
C CYS A 44 6.29 5.35 -1.13
N ASP A 45 5.14 6.01 -1.29
CA ASP A 45 4.12 5.65 -2.29
C ASP A 45 3.60 4.20 -2.17
N ARG A 46 3.92 3.51 -1.06
CA ARG A 46 3.48 2.15 -0.78
C ARG A 46 1.98 2.11 -0.58
N ARG A 47 1.32 1.21 -1.29
CA ARG A 47 -0.10 0.92 -1.12
C ARG A 47 -0.31 -0.14 -0.05
N PHE A 48 -1.27 0.11 0.83
CA PHE A 48 -1.73 -0.85 1.82
C PHE A 48 -3.12 -1.30 1.44
N LEU A 49 -3.30 -2.60 1.28
CA LEU A 49 -4.62 -3.20 1.02
C LEU A 49 -4.99 -4.14 2.15
N HIS A 50 -6.17 -3.92 2.71
CA HIS A 50 -6.75 -4.81 3.69
C HIS A 50 -7.08 -6.17 3.04
N LEU A 51 -6.93 -7.27 3.78
CA LEU A 51 -7.25 -8.61 3.27
C LEU A 51 -8.70 -8.77 2.79
N SER A 52 -9.62 -7.94 3.29
CA SER A 52 -11.03 -7.92 2.84
C SER A 52 -11.24 -7.16 1.53
N ASN A 53 -10.24 -6.43 1.03
CA ASN A 53 -10.36 -5.68 -0.21
C ASN A 53 -10.35 -6.67 -1.40
N PRO A 54 -11.30 -6.56 -2.35
CA PRO A 54 -11.36 -7.47 -3.50
C PRO A 54 -10.09 -7.43 -4.37
N VAL A 55 -9.40 -6.29 -4.41
CA VAL A 55 -8.12 -6.15 -5.09
C VAL A 55 -7.03 -6.94 -4.36
N ALA A 56 -6.96 -6.89 -3.02
CA ALA A 56 -6.03 -7.70 -2.23
C ALA A 56 -6.20 -9.19 -2.49
N LYS A 57 -7.46 -9.65 -2.63
CA LYS A 57 -7.79 -11.03 -2.97
C LYS A 57 -7.25 -11.40 -4.35
N ALA A 58 -7.49 -10.56 -5.36
CA ALA A 58 -7.00 -10.79 -6.72
C ALA A 58 -5.46 -10.85 -6.78
N VAL A 59 -4.77 -9.98 -6.05
CA VAL A 59 -3.30 -9.93 -5.96
C VAL A 59 -2.75 -11.19 -5.31
N ARG A 60 -3.37 -11.65 -4.22
CA ARG A 60 -2.99 -12.90 -3.54
C ARG A 60 -3.23 -14.13 -4.40
N GLU A 61 -4.31 -14.15 -5.19
CA GLU A 61 -4.69 -15.29 -6.03
C GLU A 61 -3.89 -15.35 -7.33
N LYS A 62 -3.57 -14.20 -7.94
CA LYS A 62 -2.90 -14.13 -9.25
C LYS A 62 -1.41 -13.80 -9.17
N GLY A 63 -0.92 -13.27 -8.04
CA GLY A 63 0.47 -12.83 -7.88
C GLY A 63 0.82 -11.61 -8.74
N GLU A 64 -0.18 -10.86 -9.21
CA GLU A 64 -0.01 -9.79 -10.18
C GLU A 64 0.24 -8.43 -9.48
N PRO A 65 1.15 -7.59 -10.00
CA PRO A 65 1.38 -6.25 -9.46
C PRO A 65 0.10 -5.41 -9.53
N VAL A 66 -0.16 -4.65 -8.47
CA VAL A 66 -1.36 -3.82 -8.37
C VAL A 66 -1.02 -2.42 -8.83
N GLU A 67 -1.62 -2.00 -9.94
CA GLU A 67 -1.43 -0.65 -10.44
C GLU A 67 -2.06 0.38 -9.49
N HIS A 68 -1.39 1.53 -9.34
CA HIS A 68 -1.94 2.66 -8.60
C HIS A 68 -2.89 3.44 -9.53
N PRO A 69 -4.23 3.42 -9.35
CA PRO A 69 -5.08 4.44 -9.95
C PRO A 69 -4.64 5.80 -9.41
N GLY A 70 -3.92 6.55 -10.25
CA GLY A 70 -3.70 7.98 -10.19
C GLY A 70 -3.15 8.55 -8.88
N ARG A 71 -1.86 8.90 -8.88
CA ARG A 71 -1.48 10.21 -8.35
C ARG A 71 -2.19 11.24 -9.23
N VAL A 72 -3.36 11.72 -8.82
CA VAL A 72 -3.93 12.93 -9.41
C VAL A 72 -2.93 14.05 -9.09
N ALA A 73 -2.37 14.66 -10.13
CA ALA A 73 -1.43 15.76 -10.03
C ALA A 73 -2.08 16.97 -9.32
#